data_AF-A0A959ZUS2-F1
#
_entry.id   AF-A0A959ZUS2-F1
#
_cell.length_a   1.000
_cell.length_b   1.000
_cell.length_c   1.000
_cell.angle_alpha   90.00
_cell.angle_beta   90.00
_cell.angle_gamma   90.00
#
_symmetry.space_group_name_H-M   'P 1'
#
loop_
_entity.id
_entity.type
_entity.pdbx_description
1 polymer ?
#
loop_
_entity_poly.entity_id
_entity_poly.type
_entity_poly.pdbx_seq_one_letter_code
_entity_poly.pdbx_strand_id
1 'polypeptide(L)'
;MTASVPAWEVTLLLRPAGSSQPHVGGRVVLEAPDLDVARRRAEELLTERREGSRTAADGAVWSLGVLRPLTPRAPGTRHYRVVFARWEPHEDHFERRDVHELELWAVDAASARRQAQHDVQANLDYEPAWRIRTIIRM
;
A
#
# COMPACT_ATOMS: atom_id res chain seq x y z
N MET A 1 -7.18 -9.72 -28.92
CA MET A 1 -6.28 -8.94 -28.04
C MET A 1 -6.08 -9.76 -26.78
N THR A 2 -4.94 -10.42 -26.62
CA THR A 2 -4.60 -11.10 -25.37
C THR A 2 -4.48 -10.04 -24.29
N ALA A 3 -5.41 -10.01 -23.34
CA ALA A 3 -5.33 -9.09 -22.22
C ALA A 3 -4.03 -9.35 -21.47
N SER A 4 -3.18 -8.32 -21.35
CA SER A 4 -1.96 -8.39 -20.54
C SER A 4 -2.36 -8.80 -19.12
N VAL A 5 -1.69 -9.79 -18.55
CA VAL A 5 -1.95 -10.22 -17.17
C VAL A 5 -1.64 -9.03 -16.25
N PRO A 6 -2.54 -8.62 -15.35
CA PRO A 6 -2.29 -7.54 -14.42
C PRO A 6 -1.07 -7.79 -13.54
N ALA A 7 -0.31 -6.73 -13.29
CA ALA A 7 0.80 -6.74 -12.36
C ALA A 7 0.35 -6.21 -10.99
N TRP A 8 0.88 -6.83 -9.94
CA TRP A 8 0.61 -6.52 -8.55
C TRP A 8 1.93 -6.40 -7.80
N GLU A 9 2.06 -5.41 -6.93
CA GLU A 9 3.17 -5.30 -5.99
C GLU A 9 2.72 -5.80 -4.63
N VAL A 10 3.45 -6.77 -4.07
CA VAL A 10 3.30 -7.19 -2.68
C VAL A 10 4.43 -6.61 -1.84
N THR A 11 4.07 -5.97 -0.74
CA THR A 11 5.05 -5.57 0.29
C THR A 11 5.27 -6.72 1.25
N LEU A 12 6.52 -7.13 1.46
CA LEU A 12 6.91 -8.07 2.50
C LEU A 12 7.35 -7.27 3.74
N LEU A 13 6.73 -7.58 4.87
CA LEU A 13 7.04 -6.95 6.15
C LEU A 13 7.91 -7.88 6.98
N LEU A 14 8.96 -7.32 7.56
CA LEU A 14 9.87 -7.99 8.48
C LEU A 14 9.71 -7.36 9.86
N ARG A 15 9.45 -8.19 10.87
CA ARG A 15 9.55 -7.81 12.27
C ARG A 15 10.74 -8.53 12.90
N PRO A 16 11.84 -7.82 13.18
CA PRO A 16 12.98 -8.39 13.89
C PRO A 16 12.60 -8.90 15.28
N ALA A 17 13.35 -9.87 15.79
CA ALA A 17 13.20 -10.33 17.16
C ALA A 17 13.37 -9.15 18.15
N GLY A 18 12.46 -9.05 19.12
CA GLY A 18 12.47 -7.96 20.11
C GLY A 18 11.89 -6.62 19.63
N SER A 19 11.53 -6.47 18.34
CA SER A 19 10.81 -5.28 17.86
C SER A 19 9.29 -5.52 17.82
N SER A 20 8.52 -4.54 18.27
CA SER A 20 7.06 -4.52 18.08
C SER A 20 6.65 -3.98 16.70
N GLN A 21 7.53 -3.26 16.01
CA GLN A 21 7.23 -2.59 14.75
C GLN A 21 7.69 -3.43 13.55
N PRO A 22 6.80 -3.74 12.60
CA PRO A 22 7.20 -4.28 11.31
C PRO A 22 7.78 -3.17 10.42
N HIS A 23 8.82 -3.50 9.68
CA HIS A 23 9.43 -2.64 8.67
C HIS A 23 9.32 -3.31 7.30
N VAL A 24 9.50 -2.55 6.22
CA VAL A 24 9.52 -3.12 4.86
C VAL A 24 10.80 -3.93 4.68
N GLY A 25 10.67 -5.24 4.55
CA GLY A 25 11.77 -6.17 4.28
C GLY A 25 12.00 -6.43 2.79
N GLY A 26 11.03 -6.06 1.94
CA GLY A 26 11.16 -6.14 0.50
C GLY A 26 9.84 -5.85 -0.21
N ARG A 27 9.90 -5.69 -1.53
CA ARG A 27 8.73 -5.62 -2.42
C ARG A 27 8.96 -6.54 -3.59
N VAL A 28 7.91 -7.24 -3.99
CA VAL A 28 7.95 -8.17 -5.11
C VAL A 28 6.81 -7.87 -6.05
N VAL A 29 7.11 -7.82 -7.34
CA VAL A 29 6.10 -7.70 -8.39
C VAL A 29 5.71 -9.10 -8.85
N LEU A 30 4.42 -9.36 -8.88
CA LEU A 30 3.83 -10.62 -9.33
C LEU A 30 2.77 -10.34 -10.38
N GLU A 31 2.73 -11.17 -11.42
CA GLU A 31 1.64 -11.17 -12.39
C GLU A 31 0.52 -12.04 -11.86
N ALA A 32 -0.73 -11.57 -11.93
CA ALA A 32 -1.89 -12.37 -11.58
C ALA A 32 -3.15 -11.82 -12.28
N PRO A 33 -4.03 -12.70 -12.79
CA PRO A 33 -5.23 -12.29 -13.52
C PRO A 33 -6.22 -11.53 -12.64
N ASP A 34 -6.24 -11.79 -11.34
CA ASP A 34 -7.15 -11.18 -10.37
C ASP A 34 -6.55 -11.14 -8.96
N LEU A 35 -7.28 -10.47 -8.06
CA LEU A 35 -6.92 -10.34 -6.65
C LEU A 35 -6.73 -11.67 -5.92
N ASP A 36 -7.56 -12.68 -6.17
CA ASP A 36 -7.52 -13.92 -5.41
C ASP A 36 -6.29 -14.75 -5.80
N VAL A 37 -5.96 -14.79 -7.10
CA VAL A 37 -4.70 -15.37 -7.59
C VAL A 37 -3.50 -14.58 -7.08
N ALA A 38 -3.57 -13.24 -7.06
CA ALA A 38 -2.50 -12.39 -6.54
C ALA A 38 -2.24 -12.64 -5.05
N ARG A 39 -3.31 -12.77 -4.24
CA ARG A 39 -3.22 -13.08 -2.80
C ARG A 39 -2.59 -14.44 -2.55
N ARG A 40 -3.05 -15.47 -3.26
CA ARG A 40 -2.49 -16.83 -3.13
C ARG A 40 -1.00 -16.86 -3.48
N ARG A 41 -0.58 -16.24 -4.60
CA ARG A 41 0.85 -16.15 -4.98
C ARG A 41 1.67 -15.40 -3.94
N ALA A 42 1.12 -14.33 -3.36
CA ALA A 42 1.77 -13.61 -2.26
C ALA A 42 1.93 -14.47 -1.00
N GLU A 43 0.94 -15.30 -0.66
CA GLU A 43 0.98 -16.22 0.48
C GLU A 43 2.00 -17.36 0.27
N GLU A 44 2.09 -17.90 -0.94
CA GLU A 44 3.12 -18.87 -1.34
C GLU A 44 4.52 -18.27 -1.17
N LEU A 45 4.77 -17.08 -1.73
CA LEU A 45 6.02 -16.34 -1.57
C LEU A 45 6.37 -16.08 -0.09
N LEU A 46 5.38 -15.71 0.72
CA LEU A 46 5.60 -15.50 2.15
C LEU A 46 5.99 -16.81 2.87
N THR A 47 5.39 -17.93 2.45
CA THR A 47 5.69 -19.25 3.02
C THR A 47 7.12 -19.64 2.73
N GLU A 48 7.55 -19.55 1.46
CA GLU A 48 8.94 -19.79 1.05
C GLU A 48 9.92 -18.90 1.83
N ARG A 49 9.58 -17.62 2.00
CA ARG A 49 10.42 -16.67 2.75
C ARG A 49 10.56 -17.06 4.22
N ARG A 50 9.47 -17.50 4.86
CA ARG A 50 9.46 -17.95 6.25
C ARG A 50 10.26 -19.23 6.42
N GLU A 51 10.18 -20.17 5.49
CA GLU A 51 10.97 -21.40 5.50
C GLU A 51 12.47 -21.10 5.40
N GLY A 52 12.87 -20.21 4.49
CA GLY A 52 14.27 -19.76 4.37
C GLY A 52 14.80 -19.10 5.64
N SER A 53 14.00 -18.26 6.30
CA SER A 53 14.41 -17.58 7.55
C SER A 53 14.41 -18.46 8.79
N ARG A 54 13.57 -19.51 8.88
CA ARG A 54 13.63 -20.46 10.00
C ARG A 54 14.98 -21.17 10.06
N THR A 55 15.55 -21.49 8.90
CA THR A 55 16.87 -22.12 8.79
C THR A 55 18.00 -21.20 9.26
N ALA A 56 17.80 -19.88 9.23
CA ALA A 56 18.81 -18.89 9.63
C ALA A 56 18.84 -18.59 11.15
N ALA A 57 17.90 -19.11 11.95
CA ALA A 57 17.82 -18.90 13.40
C ALA A 57 17.65 -17.43 13.87
N ASP A 58 17.13 -16.53 13.03
CA ASP A 58 17.10 -15.09 13.30
C ASP A 58 15.90 -14.60 14.13
N GLY A 59 14.99 -15.50 14.53
CA GLY A 59 13.79 -15.16 15.34
C GLY A 59 12.82 -14.14 14.71
N ALA A 60 13.06 -13.72 13.47
CA ALA A 60 12.32 -12.68 12.79
C ALA A 60 11.00 -13.19 12.20
N VAL A 61 9.95 -12.38 12.28
CA VAL A 61 8.62 -12.72 11.79
C VAL A 61 8.35 -11.99 10.49
N TRP A 62 8.06 -12.75 9.43
CA TRP A 62 7.62 -12.21 8.14
C TRP A 62 6.09 -12.20 8.05
N SER A 63 5.54 -11.15 7.45
CA SER A 63 4.11 -11.05 7.12
C SER A 63 3.89 -10.31 5.80
N LEU A 64 2.69 -10.45 5.21
CA LEU A 64 2.29 -9.64 4.06
C LEU A 64 1.87 -8.24 4.49
N GLY A 65 2.29 -7.25 3.71
CA GLY A 65 1.80 -5.88 3.76
C GLY A 65 0.67 -5.67 2.74
N VAL A 66 0.62 -4.47 2.17
CA VAL A 66 -0.39 -4.12 1.16
C VAL A 66 -0.12 -4.87 -0.13
N LEU A 67 -1.19 -5.37 -0.73
CA LEU A 67 -1.20 -5.84 -2.11
C LEU A 67 -1.71 -4.70 -3.00
N ARG A 68 -0.81 -4.10 -3.75
CA ARG A 68 -1.04 -2.92 -4.58
C ARG A 68 -1.23 -3.35 -6.03
N PRO A 69 -2.33 -2.99 -6.71
CA PRO A 69 -2.42 -3.17 -8.15
C PRO A 69 -1.49 -2.15 -8.85
N LEU A 70 -0.64 -2.63 -9.76
CA LEU A 70 0.17 -1.78 -10.63
C LEU A 70 -0.53 -1.53 -11.98
N THR A 71 -1.40 -2.45 -12.39
CA THR A 71 -2.24 -2.27 -13.57
C THR A 71 -3.56 -1.61 -13.17
N PRO A 72 -3.95 -0.48 -13.79
CA PRO A 72 -5.27 0.12 -13.59
C PRO A 72 -6.38 -0.88 -13.91
N ARG A 73 -7.49 -0.83 -13.16
CA ARG A 73 -8.66 -1.71 -13.36
C ARG A 73 -8.35 -3.21 -13.22
N ALA A 74 -7.30 -3.58 -12.49
CA ALA A 74 -7.03 -4.99 -12.20
C ALA A 74 -8.28 -5.66 -11.55
N PRO A 75 -8.70 -6.86 -11.98
CA PRO A 75 -9.89 -7.51 -11.43
C PRO A 75 -9.84 -7.66 -9.91
N GLY A 76 -10.94 -7.33 -9.24
CA GLY A 76 -11.03 -7.27 -7.77
C GLY A 76 -10.64 -5.92 -7.16
N THR A 77 -10.30 -4.91 -7.96
CA THR A 77 -10.05 -3.54 -7.50
C THR A 77 -11.23 -2.62 -7.77
N ARG A 78 -11.26 -1.49 -7.06
CA ARG A 78 -12.23 -0.40 -7.20
C ARG A 78 -11.48 0.91 -7.35
N HIS A 79 -12.10 1.88 -8.01
CA HIS A 79 -11.55 3.21 -8.15
C HIS A 79 -11.82 4.04 -6.89
N TYR A 80 -10.80 4.73 -6.40
CA TYR A 80 -10.88 5.57 -5.21
C TYR A 80 -10.25 6.93 -5.47
N ARG A 81 -10.91 7.97 -4.97
CA ARG A 81 -10.34 9.31 -4.82
C ARG A 81 -9.94 9.53 -3.37
N VAL A 82 -8.69 9.89 -3.12
CA VAL A 82 -8.14 10.21 -1.80
C VAL A 82 -7.80 11.69 -1.75
N VAL A 83 -8.40 12.41 -0.81
CA VAL A 83 -8.15 13.84 -0.60
C VAL A 83 -7.28 14.02 0.62
N PHE A 84 -6.15 14.69 0.43
CA PHE A 84 -5.27 15.16 1.50
C PHE A 84 -5.60 16.60 1.85
N ALA A 85 -5.52 16.90 3.14
CA ALA A 85 -5.70 18.22 3.69
C ALA A 85 -4.56 18.56 4.65
N ARG A 86 -4.32 19.85 4.86
CA ARG A 86 -3.45 20.36 5.92
C ARG A 86 -4.19 21.42 6.72
N TRP A 87 -3.77 21.60 7.98
CA TRP A 87 -4.20 22.76 8.76
C TRP A 87 -3.33 23.94 8.37
N GLU A 88 -3.95 25.02 7.92
CA GLU A 88 -3.28 26.28 7.63
C GLU A 88 -3.65 27.31 8.71
N PRO A 89 -2.68 28.10 9.21
CA PRO A 89 -2.98 29.21 10.09
C PRO A 89 -3.72 30.30 9.31
N HIS A 90 -4.79 30.80 9.91
CA HIS A 90 -5.49 32.04 9.53
C HIS A 90 -5.34 33.06 10.67
N GLU A 91 -5.80 34.30 10.46
CA GLU A 91 -5.61 35.43 11.40
C GLU A 91 -6.01 35.11 12.86
N ASP A 92 -7.07 34.33 13.07
CA ASP A 92 -7.66 34.05 14.38
C ASP A 92 -7.92 32.56 14.66
N HIS A 93 -7.72 31.67 13.68
CA HIS A 93 -7.98 30.24 13.81
C HIS A 93 -7.15 29.40 12.82
N PHE A 94 -7.30 28.08 12.88
CA PHE A 94 -6.73 27.17 11.89
C PHE A 94 -7.84 26.63 10.99
N GLU A 95 -7.62 26.65 9.68
CA GLU A 95 -8.53 26.07 8.70
C GLU A 95 -7.95 24.79 8.11
N ARG A 96 -8.78 23.76 7.98
CA ARG A 96 -8.37 22.53 7.29
C ARG A 96 -8.65 22.69 5.80
N ARG A 97 -7.60 22.85 4.99
CA ARG A 97 -7.69 23.04 3.54
C ARG A 97 -7.25 21.80 2.79
N ASP A 98 -7.97 21.47 1.72
CA ASP A 98 -7.59 20.39 0.82
C ASP A 98 -6.41 20.85 -0.02
N VAL A 99 -5.37 20.04 -0.08
CA VAL A 99 -4.07 20.40 -0.68
C VAL A 99 -3.65 19.47 -1.81
N HIS A 100 -4.17 18.25 -1.83
CA HIS A 100 -3.82 17.29 -2.86
C HIS A 100 -4.91 16.23 -3.01
N GLU A 101 -5.13 15.79 -4.25
CA GLU A 101 -6.06 14.72 -4.59
C GLU A 101 -5.31 13.64 -5.37
N LEU A 102 -5.57 12.39 -5.04
CA LEU A 102 -4.98 11.23 -5.70
C LEU A 102 -6.09 10.25 -6.11
N GLU A 103 -6.12 9.90 -7.38
CA GLU A 103 -6.97 8.82 -7.90
C GLU A 103 -6.16 7.54 -8.04
N LEU A 104 -6.70 6.43 -7.51
CA LEU A 104 -6.02 5.13 -7.54
C LEU A 104 -7.01 3.97 -7.60
N TRP A 105 -6.52 2.82 -8.06
CA TRP A 105 -7.22 1.55 -7.97
C TRP A 105 -6.73 0.80 -6.73
N ALA A 106 -7.64 0.29 -5.91
CA ALA A 106 -7.29 -0.51 -4.73
C ALA A 106 -8.35 -1.56 -4.43
N VAL A 107 -7.96 -2.58 -3.66
CA VAL A 107 -8.84 -3.67 -3.22
C VAL A 107 -9.97 -3.19 -2.32
N ASP A 108 -9.65 -2.28 -1.41
CA ASP A 108 -10.56 -1.69 -0.43
C ASP A 108 -10.08 -0.30 0.02
N ALA A 109 -10.88 0.38 0.84
CA ALA A 109 -10.57 1.73 1.32
C ALA A 109 -9.34 1.78 2.26
N ALA A 110 -9.03 0.69 2.99
CA ALA A 110 -7.87 0.64 3.87
C ALA A 110 -6.56 0.50 3.08
N SER A 111 -6.60 -0.28 2.01
CA SER A 111 -5.52 -0.45 1.05
C SER A 111 -5.33 0.82 0.24
N ALA A 112 -6.42 1.47 -0.18
CA ALA A 112 -6.38 2.80 -0.80
C ALA A 112 -5.69 3.83 0.09
N ARG A 113 -6.03 3.87 1.38
CA ARG A 113 -5.39 4.74 2.37
C ARG A 113 -3.87 4.53 2.42
N ARG A 114 -3.45 3.27 2.59
CA ARG A 114 -2.03 2.93 2.72
C ARG A 114 -1.24 3.20 1.45
N GLN A 115 -1.82 2.88 0.29
CA GLN A 115 -1.22 3.18 -1.01
C GLN A 115 -1.09 4.70 -1.22
N ALA A 116 -2.15 5.48 -0.95
CA ALA A 116 -2.10 6.93 -1.08
C ALA A 116 -1.05 7.55 -0.14
N GLN A 117 -0.94 7.07 1.10
CA GLN A 117 0.08 7.57 2.04
C GLN A 117 1.50 7.27 1.57
N HIS A 118 1.71 6.17 0.87
CA HIS A 118 3.00 5.85 0.26
C HIS A 118 3.26 6.72 -0.97
N ASP A 119 2.29 6.81 -1.88
CA ASP A 119 2.45 7.51 -3.16
C ASP A 119 2.60 9.01 -2.98
N VAL A 120 1.90 9.61 -2.01
CA VAL A 120 2.02 11.05 -1.73
C VAL A 120 3.43 11.42 -1.27
N GLN A 121 4.16 10.52 -0.60
CA GLN A 121 5.54 10.81 -0.15
C GLN A 121 6.54 10.92 -1.32
N ALA A 122 6.19 10.39 -2.49
CA ALA A 122 6.98 10.56 -3.71
C ALA A 122 6.66 11.87 -4.44
N ASN A 123 5.63 12.62 -4.02
CA ASN A 123 5.31 13.93 -4.57
C ASN A 123 6.36 14.95 -4.08
N LEU A 124 6.88 15.76 -5.02
CA LEU A 124 7.89 16.78 -4.72
C LEU A 124 7.40 17.85 -3.74
N ASP A 125 6.09 18.15 -3.78
CA ASP A 125 5.46 19.16 -2.92
C ASP A 125 4.94 18.56 -1.61
N TYR A 126 5.26 17.30 -1.31
CA TYR A 126 4.77 16.64 -0.11
C TYR A 126 5.31 17.32 1.15
N GLU A 127 4.38 17.77 1.99
CA GLU A 127 4.70 18.22 3.32
C GLU A 127 4.27 17.16 4.36
N PRO A 128 5.11 16.84 5.37
CA PRO A 128 4.77 15.90 6.43
C PRO A 128 3.53 16.27 7.26
N ALA A 129 2.98 17.49 7.11
CA ALA A 129 1.74 17.94 7.75
C ALA A 129 0.48 17.46 7.02
N TRP A 130 0.57 16.99 5.78
CA TRP A 130 -0.59 16.54 5.00
C TRP A 130 -1.21 15.28 5.63
N ARG A 131 -2.54 15.26 5.74
CA ARG A 131 -3.31 14.15 6.30
C ARG A 131 -4.45 13.79 5.38
N ILE A 132 -4.75 12.50 5.25
CA ILE A 132 -5.92 12.04 4.49
C ILE A 132 -7.18 12.52 5.19
N ARG A 133 -7.96 13.37 4.50
CA ARG A 133 -9.24 13.89 4.95
C ARG A 133 -10.38 12.96 4.59
N THR A 134 -10.42 12.47 3.35
CA THR A 134 -11.53 11.66 2.84
C THR A 134 -11.04 10.66 1.80
N ILE A 135 -11.69 9.50 1.79
CA ILE A 135 -11.51 8.46 0.77
C ILE A 135 -12.89 8.16 0.21
N ILE A 136 -13.07 8.41 -1.08
CA ILE A 136 -14.34 8.27 -1.79
C ILE A 136 -14.18 7.12 -2.77
N ARG A 137 -15.11 6.17 -2.75
CA ARG A 137 -15.22 5.17 -3.82
C ARG A 137 -15.94 5.81 -5.00
N MET A 138 -15.31 5.75 -6.17
CA MET A 138 -15.85 6.25 -7.44
C MET A 138 -16.64 5.16 -8.18
#